data_AF-A0A9Q0N0S8-F1
#
_entry.id   AF-A0A9Q0N0S8-F1
#
_cell.length_a   1.000
_cell.length_b   1.000
_cell.length_c   1.000
_cell.angle_alpha   90.00
_cell.angle_beta   90.00
_cell.angle_gamma   90.00
#
_symmetry.space_group_name_H-M   'P 1'
#
loop_
_entity.id
_entity.type
_entity.pdbx_description
1 polymer ?
#
loop_
_entity_poly.entity_id
_entity_poly.type
_entity_poly.pdbx_seq_one_letter_code
_entity_poly.pdbx_strand_id
1 'polypeptide(L)' 'MAITPEGQFITARSQPRLVQIQPRIDGNKMILSAPGMMDHEIDFDRLHNSKPMTV' A
#
# COMPACT_ATOMS: atom_id res chain seq x y z
N MET A 1 -5.18 -3.36 -0.79
CA MET A 1 -6.11 -3.65 0.33
C MET A 1 -5.34 -3.42 1.62
N ALA A 2 -5.89 -2.66 2.56
CA ALA A 2 -5.24 -2.40 3.84
C ALA A 2 -5.83 -3.29 4.92
N ILE A 3 -4.95 -3.89 5.74
CA ILE A 3 -5.33 -4.74 6.87
C ILE A 3 -4.60 -4.26 8.12
N THR A 4 -5.25 -4.38 9.28
CA THR A 4 -4.58 -4.18 10.58
C THR A 4 -3.69 -5.38 10.90
N PRO A 5 -2.75 -5.26 11.85
CA PRO A 5 -1.97 -6.40 12.35
C PRO A 5 -2.84 -7.55 12.89
N GLU A 6 -4.05 -7.26 13.37
CA GLU A 6 -5.03 -8.23 13.85
C GLU A 6 -5.86 -8.88 12.73
N GLY A 7 -5.52 -8.61 11.46
CA GLY A 7 -6.18 -9.18 10.29
C GLY A 7 -7.50 -8.51 9.91
N GLN A 8 -7.84 -7.35 10.49
CA GLN A 8 -9.09 -6.65 10.18
C GLN A 8 -8.95 -5.81 8.91
N PHE A 9 -9.93 -5.88 8.01
CA PHE A 9 -9.94 -5.06 6.81
C PHE A 9 -10.20 -3.58 7.12
N ILE A 10 -9.33 -2.72 6.61
CA ILE A 10 -9.57 -1.28 6.58
C ILE A 10 -10.12 -0.93 5.19
N THR A 11 -11.36 -0.41 5.16
CA THR A 11 -12.07 -0.07 3.92
C THR A 11 -12.18 1.44 3.79
N ALA A 12 -12.46 1.93 2.58
CA ALA A 12 -12.78 3.35 2.37
C ALA A 12 -14.03 3.80 3.15
N ARG A 13 -14.93 2.89 3.52
CA ARG A 13 -16.10 3.21 4.36
C ARG A 13 -15.70 3.51 5.80
N SER A 14 -14.77 2.73 6.36
CA SER A 14 -14.28 2.94 7.73
C SER A 14 -13.18 3.99 7.82
N GLN A 15 -12.36 4.16 6.79
CA GLN A 15 -11.35 5.22 6.68
C GLN A 15 -11.43 5.90 5.30
N PRO A 16 -12.27 6.94 5.15
CA PRO A 16 -12.48 7.63 3.88
C PRO A 16 -11.22 8.22 3.27
N ARG A 17 -10.24 8.63 4.09
CA ARG A 17 -8.97 9.18 3.61
C ARG A 17 -8.13 8.19 2.79
N LEU A 18 -8.37 6.88 2.90
CA LEU A 18 -7.69 5.88 2.07
C LEU A 18 -7.90 6.10 0.58
N VAL A 19 -9.00 6.74 0.17
CA VAL A 19 -9.27 7.02 -1.25
C VAL A 19 -8.34 8.08 -1.85
N GLN A 20 -7.61 8.81 -1.01
CA GLN A 20 -6.65 9.83 -1.46
C GLN A 20 -5.28 9.22 -1.81
N ILE A 21 -5.05 7.95 -1.49
CA ILE A 21 -3.83 7.23 -1.87
C ILE A 21 -3.89 6.94 -3.36
N GLN A 22 -2.90 7.43 -4.09
CA GLN A 22 -2.79 7.29 -5.53
C GLN A 22 -1.64 6.34 -5.86
N PRO A 23 -1.92 5.08 -6.22
CA PRO A 23 -0.91 4.17 -6.73
C PRO A 23 -0.57 4.51 -8.18
N ARG A 24 0.72 4.53 -8.50
CA ARG A 24 1.24 4.63 -9.87
C ARG A 24 2.27 3.53 -10.10
N ILE A 25 2.26 2.92 -11.27
CA ILE A 25 3.29 1.97 -11.69
C ILE A 25 4.31 2.73 -12.54
N ASP A 26 5.59 2.57 -12.20
CA ASP A 26 6.72 3.07 -12.99
C ASP A 26 7.74 1.95 -13.16
N GLY A 27 7.75 1.34 -14.35
CA GLY A 27 8.56 0.16 -14.66
C GLY A 27 8.32 -0.98 -13.67
N ASN A 28 9.36 -1.33 -12.91
CA ASN A 28 9.32 -2.42 -11.92
C ASN A 28 9.02 -1.95 -10.48
N LYS A 29 8.47 -0.75 -10.33
CA LYS A 29 8.13 -0.17 -9.04
C LYS A 29 6.68 0.30 -9.01
N MET A 30 6.09 0.29 -7.81
CA MET A 30 4.88 1.03 -7.49
C MET A 30 5.24 2.23 -6.61
N ILE A 31 4.72 3.38 -6.96
CA ILE A 31 4.79 4.61 -6.18
C ILE A 31 3.41 4.83 -5.55
N LEU A 32 3.36 4.95 -4.22
CA LEU A 32 2.16 5.33 -3.49
C LEU A 32 2.29 6.77 -2.99
N SER A 33 1.41 7.64 -3.46
CA SER A 33 1.39 9.07 -3.10
C SER A 33 0.10 9.44 -2.39
N ALA A 34 0.16 10.38 -1.44
CA ALA A 34 -1.03 10.98 -0.82
C ALA A 34 -0.76 12.45 -0.45
N PRO A 35 -1.78 13.33 -0.38
CA PRO A 35 -1.59 14.73 -0.05
C PRO A 35 -0.88 14.94 1.30
N GLY A 36 0.23 15.68 1.29
CA GLY A 36 1.02 15.97 2.50
C GLY A 36 1.86 14.81 3.02
N MET A 37 1.96 13.70 2.28
CA MET A 37 2.84 12.58 2.59
C MET A 37 4.00 12.50 1.59
N MET A 38 5.13 11.96 2.02
CA MET A 38 6.20 11.58 1.09
C MET A 38 5.77 10.37 0.28
N ASP A 39 6.28 10.27 -0.94
CA ASP A 39 6.03 9.13 -1.81
C ASP A 39 6.69 7.87 -1.24
N HIS A 40 5.96 6.76 -1.31
CA HIS A 40 6.46 5.44 -0.93
C HIS A 40 6.71 4.61 -2.18
N GLU A 41 7.97 4.24 -2.40
CA GLU A 41 8.38 3.33 -3.47
C GLU A 41 8.38 1.87 -3.01
N ILE A 42 7.76 1.01 -3.80
CA ILE A 42 7.70 -0.43 -3.61
C ILE A 42 8.31 -1.08 -4.85
N ASP A 43 9.43 -1.78 -4.67
CA ASP A 43 10.09 -2.56 -5.71
C ASP A 43 9.43 -3.95 -5.81
N PHE A 44 8.96 -4.32 -7.00
CA PHE A 44 8.22 -5.57 -7.20
C PHE A 44 9.11 -6.81 -7.12
N ASP A 45 10.37 -6.76 -7.55
CA ASP A 45 11.29 -7.89 -7.43
C ASP A 45 11.57 -8.18 -5.96
N ARG A 46 11.80 -7.13 -5.17
CA ARG A 46 11.99 -7.27 -3.73
C ARG A 46 10.74 -7.80 -3.03
N LEU A 47 9.56 -7.33 -3.44
CA LEU A 47 8.29 -7.77 -2.89
C LEU A 47 8.03 -9.25 -3.20
N HIS A 48 8.26 -9.69 -4.45
CA HIS A 48 8.07 -11.09 -4.85
C HIS A 48 8.96 -12.05 -4.06
N ASN A 49 10.19 -11.64 -3.77
CA ASN A 49 11.15 -12.44 -3.01
C ASN A 49 10.96 -12.36 -1.49
N SER A 50 10.07 -11.48 -1.00
CA SER A 50 9.79 -11.37 0.43
C SER A 50 8.86 -12.49 0.89
N LYS A 51 9.11 -13.03 2.09
CA LYS A 51 8.16 -13.97 2.69
C LYS A 51 6.81 -13.25 2.86
N PRO A 52 5.68 -13.86 2.48
CA PRO A 52 4.37 -13.33 2.82
C PRO A 52 4.32 -13.05 4.31
N MET A 53 3.91 -11.85 4.71
CA MET A 53 3.61 -11.58 6.11
C MET A 53 2.40 -12.42 6.50
N THR A 54 2.62 -13.50 7.23
CA THR A 54 1.56 -14.27 7.89
C THR A 54 1.12 -13.47 9.11
N VAL A 55 -0.17 -13.09 9.14
CA VAL A 55 -0.88 -12.60 10.33
C VAL A 55 -1.39 -13.78 11.15
#